data_AF-A0A935TCS1-F1
#
_entry.id   AF-A0A935TCS1-F1
#
_cell.length_a   1.000
_cell.length_b   1.000
_cell.length_c   1.000
_cell.angle_alpha   90.00
_cell.angle_beta   90.00
_cell.angle_gamma   90.00
#
_symmetry.space_group_name_H-M   'P 1'
#
loop_
_entity.id
_entity.type
_entity.pdbx_description
1 polymer ?
#
loop_
_entity_poly.entity_id
_entity_poly.type
_entity_poly.pdbx_seq_one_letter_code
_entity_poly.pdbx_strand_id
1 'polypeptide(L)'
;MPSRGMHEVVKSVVCDDRTPAQVGRAFRALLAQGMTIRVAGAAKHRPKQLLTRGYTPRQSFTLFGTRFFVSVVRQNPELRFCVAYVIPPPRRAGPPIAYARIFYKDLSLVWRAASHVAYDRDGSIWIGKGDVREFRADGHVMVESIESTTDLPLEIQTALEDCSRATKKTRADAAILRMVLQQAPPSRVEPFPEFTRPRARARANPANRIHGGRSIARFRRRGDPASLEFAPGFEPDLARGIVETNRTKSNLYHGVLRRYRILSKNRAIQYLFIAGKRQVWIIPPQALTTELSTFGLRLVDVVADEDLFIPGYEYHYFDEYADPPALYSQIPKGYAGRPCAHDPNKADASPWLEALPIIRAFRKKVLGRKKRG
;
A
#
# COMPACT_ATOMS: atom_id res chain seq x y z
N MET A 1 -2.49 35.76 -8.45
CA MET A 1 -1.85 34.56 -7.87
C MET A 1 -2.93 33.71 -7.19
N PRO A 2 -3.29 32.53 -7.71
CA PRO A 2 -4.28 31.70 -7.03
C PRO A 2 -3.64 31.09 -5.78
N SER A 3 -4.31 31.26 -4.64
CA SER A 3 -3.91 30.76 -3.33
C SER A 3 -3.53 29.28 -3.40
N ARG A 4 -2.33 28.94 -2.90
CA ARG A 4 -1.99 27.56 -2.52
C ARG A 4 -3.06 27.10 -1.54
N GLY A 5 -3.99 26.26 -2.00
CA GLY A 5 -5.01 25.67 -1.14
C GLY A 5 -4.31 25.03 0.05
N MET A 6 -4.68 25.44 1.27
CA MET A 6 -4.26 24.75 2.48
C MET A 6 -4.66 23.28 2.31
N HIS A 7 -3.67 22.42 2.10
CA HIS A 7 -3.91 20.98 2.15
C HIS A 7 -4.25 20.65 3.62
N GLU A 8 -5.53 20.37 3.87
CA GLU A 8 -5.99 19.97 5.20
C GLU A 8 -5.32 18.66 5.59
N VAL A 9 -4.63 18.68 6.73
CA VAL A 9 -4.00 17.49 7.30
C VAL A 9 -5.11 16.64 7.94
N VAL A 10 -5.64 15.70 7.16
CA VAL A 10 -6.71 14.82 7.62
C VAL A 10 -6.16 13.71 8.52
N LYS A 11 -6.77 13.52 9.70
CA LYS A 11 -6.45 12.43 10.64
C LYS A 11 -6.81 11.06 10.06
N SER A 12 -6.19 10.01 10.58
CA SER A 12 -6.55 8.63 10.30
C SER A 12 -8.02 8.41 10.66
N VAL A 13 -8.72 7.73 9.77
CA VAL A 13 -10.13 7.39 10.00
C VAL A 13 -10.21 6.14 10.88
N VAL A 14 -11.29 6.05 11.64
CA VAL A 14 -11.64 4.87 12.43
C VAL A 14 -12.82 4.15 11.77
N CYS A 15 -12.99 2.87 12.10
CA CYS A 15 -14.20 2.15 11.74
C CYS A 15 -15.42 2.81 12.42
N ASP A 16 -16.55 2.75 11.74
CA ASP A 16 -17.85 3.13 12.26
C ASP A 16 -18.22 2.25 13.48
N ASP A 17 -18.87 2.86 14.48
CA ASP A 17 -19.26 2.19 15.73
C ASP A 17 -20.40 1.16 15.55
N ARG A 18 -21.02 1.09 14.36
CA ARG A 18 -22.02 0.09 14.01
C ARG A 18 -21.47 -1.33 14.17
N THR A 19 -22.29 -2.19 14.76
CA THR A 19 -22.03 -3.63 14.81
C THR A 19 -21.93 -4.22 13.39
N PRO A 20 -21.25 -5.36 13.22
CA PRO A 20 -21.12 -5.96 11.90
C PRO A 20 -22.46 -6.32 11.22
N ALA A 21 -23.49 -6.63 12.01
CA ALA A 21 -24.84 -6.87 11.49
C ALA A 21 -25.49 -5.57 10.98
N GLN A 22 -25.32 -4.46 11.70
CA GLN A 22 -25.81 -3.15 11.26
C GLN A 22 -25.10 -2.67 9.99
N VAL A 23 -23.78 -2.85 9.88
CA VAL A 23 -23.02 -2.54 8.66
C VAL A 23 -23.54 -3.36 7.48
N GLY A 24 -23.73 -4.67 7.67
CA GLY A 24 -24.30 -5.55 6.64
C GLY A 24 -25.71 -5.14 6.20
N ARG A 25 -26.58 -4.76 7.15
CA ARG A 25 -27.94 -4.25 6.84
C ARG A 25 -27.88 -2.93 6.09
N ALA A 26 -27.03 -2.00 6.50
CA ALA A 26 -26.86 -0.71 5.82
C ALA A 26 -26.39 -0.90 4.37
N PHE A 27 -25.46 -1.81 4.12
CA PHE A 27 -25.02 -2.12 2.76
C PHE A 27 -26.15 -2.73 1.92
N ARG A 28 -26.94 -3.64 2.48
CA ARG A 28 -28.12 -4.22 1.80
C ARG A 28 -29.21 -3.19 1.53
N ALA A 29 -29.42 -2.24 2.43
CA ALA A 29 -30.37 -1.14 2.23
C ALA A 29 -29.96 -0.28 1.02
N LEU A 30 -28.67 0.03 0.86
CA LEU A 30 -28.18 0.73 -0.33
C LEU A 30 -28.46 -0.07 -1.62
N LEU A 31 -28.29 -1.39 -1.60
CA LEU A 31 -28.62 -2.25 -2.74
C LEU A 31 -30.12 -2.26 -3.05
N ALA A 32 -30.97 -2.24 -2.03
CA ALA A 32 -32.43 -2.15 -2.18
C ALA A 32 -32.85 -0.78 -2.77
N GLN A 33 -32.10 0.27 -2.46
CA GLN A 33 -32.26 1.62 -3.03
C GLN A 33 -31.65 1.79 -4.43
N GLY A 34 -31.27 0.68 -5.09
CA GLY A 34 -30.78 0.70 -6.47
C GLY A 34 -29.26 0.77 -6.63
N MET A 35 -28.47 0.78 -5.55
CA MET A 35 -27.00 0.65 -5.66
C MET A 35 -26.63 -0.64 -6.39
N THR A 36 -25.69 -0.55 -7.32
CA THR A 36 -25.15 -1.74 -8.03
C THR A 36 -23.74 -2.07 -7.53
N ILE A 37 -23.36 -3.35 -7.65
CA ILE A 37 -21.99 -3.80 -7.35
C ILE A 37 -21.28 -4.04 -8.69
N ARG A 38 -20.11 -3.44 -8.89
CA ARG A 38 -19.22 -3.72 -10.02
C ARG A 38 -18.01 -4.51 -9.58
N VAL A 39 -17.67 -5.54 -10.35
CA VAL A 39 -16.57 -6.48 -10.11
C VAL A 39 -15.83 -6.68 -11.43
N ALA A 40 -14.51 -6.83 -11.40
CA ALA A 40 -13.71 -7.02 -12.61
C ALA A 40 -13.55 -8.50 -12.98
N GLY A 41 -13.43 -9.37 -11.97
CA GLY A 41 -13.24 -10.81 -12.12
C GLY A 41 -14.50 -11.60 -12.50
N ALA A 42 -14.43 -12.92 -12.31
CA ALA A 42 -15.48 -13.86 -12.73
C ALA A 42 -16.87 -13.58 -12.13
N ALA A 43 -16.94 -12.88 -10.98
CA ALA A 43 -18.21 -12.51 -10.38
C ALA A 43 -18.92 -11.32 -11.07
N LYS A 44 -18.36 -10.72 -12.12
CA LYS A 44 -18.94 -9.55 -12.83
C LYS A 44 -20.39 -9.74 -13.29
N HIS A 45 -20.78 -10.95 -13.67
CA HIS A 45 -22.15 -11.28 -14.10
C HIS A 45 -23.11 -11.60 -12.95
N ARG A 46 -22.58 -11.92 -11.76
CA ARG A 46 -23.37 -12.27 -10.57
C ARG A 46 -22.75 -11.65 -9.32
N PRO A 47 -22.57 -10.32 -9.23
CA PRO A 47 -21.73 -9.71 -8.21
C PRO A 47 -22.30 -9.85 -6.79
N LYS A 48 -23.63 -9.96 -6.67
CA LYS A 48 -24.33 -10.21 -5.39
C LYS A 48 -23.97 -11.56 -4.75
N GLN A 49 -23.46 -12.53 -5.51
CA GLN A 49 -23.03 -13.83 -4.97
C GLN A 49 -21.84 -13.70 -3.99
N LEU A 50 -21.10 -12.59 -4.03
CA LEU A 50 -20.05 -12.31 -3.04
C LEU A 50 -20.66 -12.24 -1.63
N LEU A 51 -21.84 -11.64 -1.49
CA LEU A 51 -22.50 -11.44 -0.21
C LEU A 51 -22.93 -12.78 0.42
N THR A 52 -23.42 -13.71 -0.40
CA THR A 52 -23.83 -15.06 0.04
C THR A 52 -22.63 -15.96 0.32
N ARG A 53 -21.48 -15.74 -0.33
CA ARG A 53 -20.20 -16.42 -0.06
C ARG A 53 -19.45 -15.90 1.17
N GLY A 54 -20.13 -15.15 2.03
CA GLY A 54 -19.55 -14.66 3.29
C GLY A 54 -18.73 -13.37 3.17
N TYR A 55 -18.77 -12.69 2.02
CA TYR A 55 -18.16 -11.36 1.82
C TYR A 55 -19.15 -10.22 2.05
N THR A 56 -20.24 -10.46 2.78
CA THR A 56 -21.08 -9.37 3.31
C THR A 56 -20.20 -8.44 4.17
N PRO A 57 -20.27 -7.11 3.99
CA PRO A 57 -19.52 -6.16 4.80
C PRO A 57 -19.76 -6.31 6.29
N ARG A 58 -18.70 -6.15 7.07
CA ARG A 58 -18.68 -6.24 8.53
C ARG A 58 -18.18 -4.96 9.19
N GLN A 59 -17.44 -4.14 8.45
CA GLN A 59 -16.92 -2.86 8.90
C GLN A 59 -17.12 -1.81 7.82
N SER A 60 -17.17 -0.55 8.22
CA SER A 60 -17.21 0.56 7.27
C SER A 60 -16.49 1.78 7.81
N PHE A 61 -16.01 2.64 6.92
CA PHE A 61 -15.43 3.94 7.24
C PHE A 61 -15.52 4.85 6.00
N THR A 62 -15.30 6.14 6.19
CA THR A 62 -15.37 7.14 5.10
C THR A 62 -14.10 7.97 5.08
N LEU A 63 -13.52 8.16 3.89
CA LEU A 63 -12.39 9.06 3.67
C LEU A 63 -12.68 9.90 2.42
N PHE A 64 -12.56 11.23 2.53
CA PHE A 64 -12.76 12.17 1.42
C PHE A 64 -14.09 11.97 0.67
N GLY A 65 -15.17 11.70 1.42
CA GLY A 65 -16.49 11.38 0.85
C GLY A 65 -16.61 10.00 0.19
N THR A 66 -15.51 9.26 0.05
CA THR A 66 -15.53 7.86 -0.42
C THR A 66 -15.88 6.96 0.76
N ARG A 67 -16.94 6.15 0.60
CA ARG A 67 -17.36 5.17 1.61
C ARG A 67 -16.71 3.83 1.32
N PHE A 68 -16.16 3.21 2.35
CA PHE A 68 -15.58 1.88 2.29
C PHE A 68 -16.43 0.94 3.13
N PHE A 69 -16.85 -0.16 2.53
CA PHE A 69 -17.46 -1.28 3.25
C PHE A 69 -16.54 -2.49 3.11
N VAL A 70 -16.09 -3.05 4.22
CA VAL A 70 -15.04 -4.07 4.24
C VAL A 70 -15.59 -5.35 4.84
N SER A 71 -15.36 -6.46 4.14
CA SER A 71 -15.70 -7.81 4.61
C SER A 71 -14.71 -8.30 5.67
N VAL A 72 -14.92 -9.50 6.22
CA VAL A 72 -13.93 -10.13 7.10
C VAL A 72 -12.61 -10.38 6.37
N VAL A 73 -11.51 -10.34 7.12
CA VAL A 73 -10.20 -10.68 6.57
C VAL A 73 -10.08 -12.20 6.33
N ARG A 74 -9.45 -12.54 5.22
CA ARG A 74 -9.11 -13.88 4.74
C ARG A 74 -7.61 -13.93 4.51
N GLN A 75 -7.11 -15.13 4.23
CA GLN A 75 -5.73 -15.31 3.84
C GLN A 75 -5.61 -16.43 2.80
N ASN A 76 -4.50 -16.47 2.10
CA ASN A 76 -3.97 -17.64 1.41
C ASN A 76 -2.45 -17.70 1.77
N PRO A 77 -1.68 -18.66 1.24
CA PRO A 77 -0.23 -18.73 1.53
C PRO A 77 0.52 -17.43 1.23
N GLU A 78 0.12 -16.71 0.18
CA GLU A 78 0.81 -15.51 -0.30
C GLU A 78 0.39 -14.22 0.45
N LEU A 79 -0.88 -14.10 0.84
CA LEU A 79 -1.50 -12.81 1.14
C LEU A 79 -2.57 -12.91 2.23
N ARG A 80 -2.61 -11.87 3.07
CA ARG A 80 -3.75 -11.58 3.92
C ARG A 80 -4.58 -10.48 3.26
N PHE A 81 -5.88 -10.70 3.08
CA PHE A 81 -6.70 -9.82 2.26
C PHE A 81 -8.17 -9.77 2.69
N CYS A 82 -8.94 -8.85 2.13
CA CYS A 82 -10.39 -8.77 2.27
C CYS A 82 -11.03 -8.23 0.99
N VAL A 83 -12.34 -8.48 0.81
CA VAL A 83 -13.12 -7.78 -0.20
C VAL A 83 -13.56 -6.44 0.39
N ALA A 84 -13.18 -5.36 -0.28
CA ALA A 84 -13.63 -4.00 0.00
C ALA A 84 -14.59 -3.54 -1.11
N TYR A 85 -15.69 -2.92 -0.71
CA TYR A 85 -16.63 -2.26 -1.60
C TYR A 85 -16.39 -0.76 -1.49
N VAL A 86 -15.71 -0.21 -2.50
CA VAL A 86 -15.37 1.21 -2.60
C VAL A 86 -16.53 1.93 -3.28
N ILE A 87 -17.14 2.89 -2.60
CA ILE A 87 -18.24 3.70 -3.11
C ILE A 87 -17.73 5.14 -3.21
N PRO A 88 -17.28 5.58 -4.40
CA PRO A 88 -16.84 6.96 -4.62
C PRO A 88 -17.95 7.97 -4.30
N PRO A 89 -17.60 9.24 -4.02
CA PRO A 89 -18.59 10.30 -3.89
C PRO A 89 -19.42 10.41 -5.18
N PRO A 90 -20.72 10.73 -5.09
CA PRO A 90 -21.58 10.84 -6.25
C PRO A 90 -21.07 11.94 -7.19
N ARG A 91 -20.85 11.58 -8.46
CA ARG A 91 -20.42 12.53 -9.52
C ARG A 91 -21.57 13.04 -10.39
N ARG A 92 -22.71 12.34 -10.40
CA ARG A 92 -23.91 12.63 -11.20
C ARG A 92 -25.15 12.18 -10.44
N ALA A 93 -26.31 12.70 -10.82
CA ALA A 93 -27.60 12.16 -10.40
C ALA A 93 -27.71 10.70 -10.86
N GLY A 94 -27.91 9.78 -9.91
CA GLY A 94 -28.02 8.36 -10.18
C GLY A 94 -27.69 7.51 -8.94
N PRO A 95 -28.09 6.23 -8.94
CA PRO A 95 -27.78 5.35 -7.84
C PRO A 95 -26.26 5.15 -7.71
N PRO A 96 -25.74 5.01 -6.47
CA PRO A 96 -24.32 4.81 -6.27
C PRO A 96 -23.85 3.47 -6.86
N ILE A 97 -22.55 3.37 -7.13
CA ILE A 97 -21.90 2.14 -7.57
C ILE A 97 -20.87 1.73 -6.51
N ALA A 98 -20.95 0.49 -6.05
CA ALA A 98 -19.96 -0.14 -5.18
C ALA A 98 -18.98 -0.95 -6.03
N TYR A 99 -17.71 -0.53 -6.08
CA TYR A 99 -16.64 -1.25 -6.75
C TYR A 99 -16.04 -2.27 -5.79
N ALA A 100 -16.22 -3.56 -6.06
CA ALA A 100 -15.57 -4.61 -5.30
C ALA A 100 -14.09 -4.71 -5.69
N ARG A 101 -13.23 -4.70 -4.67
CA ARG A 101 -11.77 -4.72 -4.77
C ARG A 101 -11.20 -5.69 -3.75
N ILE A 102 -10.01 -6.23 -4.03
CA ILE A 102 -9.23 -6.95 -3.03
C ILE A 102 -8.26 -5.96 -2.40
N PHE A 103 -8.44 -5.72 -1.10
CA PHE A 103 -7.45 -5.04 -0.29
C PHE A 103 -6.60 -6.08 0.41
N TYR A 104 -5.29 -5.99 0.29
CA TYR A 104 -4.34 -6.95 0.84
C TYR A 104 -3.25 -6.27 1.63
N LYS A 105 -2.58 -7.04 2.50
CA LYS A 105 -1.44 -6.59 3.29
C LYS A 105 -0.26 -7.50 3.00
N ASP A 106 0.89 -6.90 2.74
CA ASP A 106 2.14 -7.57 2.44
C ASP A 106 3.18 -7.38 3.57
N LEU A 107 4.44 -7.71 3.26
CA LEU A 107 5.58 -7.69 4.19
C LEU A 107 5.99 -6.28 4.63
N SER A 108 5.67 -5.25 3.83
CA SER A 108 5.87 -3.84 4.20
C SER A 108 4.91 -3.40 5.31
N LEU A 109 3.89 -4.22 5.61
CA LEU A 109 2.81 -3.99 6.56
C LEU A 109 1.87 -2.86 6.18
N VAL A 110 1.78 -2.58 4.88
CA VAL A 110 0.87 -1.60 4.29
C VAL A 110 -0.29 -2.33 3.63
N TRP A 111 -1.50 -1.79 3.82
CA TRP A 111 -2.65 -2.22 3.05
C TRP A 111 -2.61 -1.59 1.66
N ARG A 112 -2.81 -2.43 0.66
CA ARG A 112 -2.75 -2.12 -0.76
C ARG A 112 -4.02 -2.57 -1.46
N ALA A 113 -4.29 -2.04 -2.65
CA ALA A 113 -5.36 -2.52 -3.53
C ALA A 113 -4.76 -3.34 -4.68
N ALA A 114 -5.18 -4.60 -4.81
CA ALA A 114 -4.75 -5.45 -5.90
C ALA A 114 -5.32 -4.96 -7.23
N SER A 115 -4.45 -4.83 -8.23
CA SER A 115 -4.86 -4.40 -9.57
C SER A 115 -5.46 -5.55 -10.38
N HIS A 116 -4.84 -6.73 -10.32
CA HIS A 116 -5.23 -7.94 -11.05
C HIS A 116 -4.58 -9.19 -10.43
N VAL A 117 -4.87 -10.36 -11.00
CA VAL A 117 -4.26 -11.64 -10.60
C VAL A 117 -3.78 -12.41 -11.83
N ALA A 118 -2.61 -13.03 -11.73
CA ALA A 118 -2.11 -14.02 -12.67
C ALA A 118 -1.83 -15.34 -11.93
N TYR A 119 -1.85 -16.43 -12.67
CA TYR A 119 -1.58 -17.77 -12.15
C TYR A 119 -0.54 -18.41 -13.04
N ASP A 120 0.58 -18.85 -12.47
CA ASP A 120 1.57 -19.58 -13.25
C ASP A 120 1.14 -21.05 -13.47
N ARG A 121 1.88 -21.79 -14.29
CA ARG A 121 1.61 -23.18 -14.67
C ARG A 121 1.57 -24.12 -13.47
N ASP A 122 2.38 -23.85 -12.45
CA ASP A 122 2.44 -24.59 -11.19
C ASP A 122 1.29 -24.25 -10.23
N GLY A 123 0.43 -23.30 -10.60
CA GLY A 123 -0.67 -22.81 -9.78
C GLY A 123 -0.28 -21.72 -8.78
N SER A 124 0.97 -21.27 -8.76
CA SER A 124 1.41 -20.12 -7.97
C SER A 124 0.62 -18.87 -8.35
N ILE A 125 0.37 -18.02 -7.35
CA ILE A 125 -0.49 -16.86 -7.48
C ILE A 125 0.39 -15.62 -7.51
N TRP A 126 0.27 -14.84 -8.57
CA TRP A 126 0.85 -13.52 -8.64
C TRP A 126 -0.23 -12.45 -8.59
N ILE A 127 -0.05 -11.45 -7.73
CA ILE A 127 -0.95 -10.30 -7.65
C ILE A 127 -0.28 -9.09 -8.29
N GLY A 128 -1.03 -8.43 -9.15
CA GLY A 128 -0.60 -7.22 -9.84
C GLY A 128 -0.17 -6.13 -8.87
N LYS A 129 1.12 -5.85 -8.86
CA LYS A 129 1.81 -5.01 -7.88
C LYS A 129 1.71 -3.50 -8.13
N GLY A 130 1.17 -3.05 -9.25
CA GLY A 130 0.99 -1.62 -9.51
C GLY A 130 1.37 -1.23 -10.92
N ASP A 131 1.40 0.07 -11.18
CA ASP A 131 1.90 0.66 -12.42
C ASP A 131 3.32 0.17 -12.72
N VAL A 132 3.77 0.35 -13.95
CA VAL A 132 5.11 -0.11 -14.36
C VAL A 132 5.98 1.05 -14.82
N ARG A 133 7.30 0.86 -14.75
CA ARG A 133 8.26 1.69 -15.48
C ARG A 133 9.25 0.82 -16.22
N GLU A 134 9.63 1.28 -17.40
CA GLU A 134 10.75 0.73 -18.13
C GLU A 134 12.06 1.33 -17.60
N PHE A 135 13.07 0.50 -17.48
CA PHE A 135 14.44 0.92 -17.20
C PHE A 135 15.41 0.12 -18.06
N ARG A 136 16.61 0.67 -18.30
CA ARG A 136 17.67 -0.03 -19.01
C ARG A 136 18.67 -0.61 -18.02
N ALA A 137 18.92 -1.91 -18.11
CA ALA A 137 19.97 -2.59 -17.36
C ALA A 137 20.70 -3.55 -18.30
N ASP A 138 22.03 -3.51 -18.27
CA ASP A 138 22.91 -4.40 -19.06
C ASP A 138 22.56 -4.48 -20.56
N GLY A 139 22.17 -3.34 -21.15
CA GLY A 139 21.79 -3.25 -22.56
C GLY A 139 20.36 -3.69 -22.89
N HIS A 140 19.61 -4.21 -21.92
CA HIS A 140 18.23 -4.66 -22.07
C HIS A 140 17.23 -3.66 -21.50
N VAL A 141 16.05 -3.56 -22.12
CA VAL A 141 14.89 -2.85 -21.54
C VAL A 141 14.16 -3.82 -20.63
N MET A 142 14.13 -3.47 -19.35
CA MET A 142 13.47 -4.22 -18.30
C MET A 142 12.24 -3.45 -17.83
N VAL A 143 11.22 -4.17 -17.36
CA VAL A 143 10.00 -3.60 -16.79
C VAL A 143 9.95 -3.94 -15.31
N GLU A 144 9.83 -2.93 -14.45
CA GLU A 144 9.59 -3.13 -13.02
C GLU A 144 8.24 -2.57 -12.60
N SER A 145 7.63 -3.21 -11.61
CA SER A 145 6.39 -2.75 -11.00
C SER A 145 6.66 -1.76 -9.89
N ILE A 146 5.99 -0.61 -9.94
CA ILE A 146 6.05 0.43 -8.94
C ILE A 146 5.01 0.09 -7.86
N GLU A 147 5.45 -0.64 -6.84
CA GLU A 147 4.55 -1.17 -5.81
C GLU A 147 3.74 -0.10 -5.09
N SER A 148 4.39 1.05 -4.82
CA SER A 148 3.79 2.19 -4.11
C SER A 148 2.49 2.72 -4.74
N THR A 149 2.27 2.43 -6.03
CA THR A 149 1.06 2.83 -6.75
C THR A 149 -0.18 2.06 -6.34
N THR A 150 -0.02 0.96 -5.59
CA THR A 150 -1.11 0.20 -4.98
C THR A 150 -1.37 0.57 -3.52
N ASP A 151 -0.57 1.46 -2.92
CA ASP A 151 -0.72 1.82 -1.51
C ASP A 151 -2.03 2.55 -1.25
N LEU A 152 -2.84 1.99 -0.35
CA LEU A 152 -4.04 2.68 0.11
C LEU A 152 -3.65 3.91 0.94
N PRO A 153 -4.51 4.96 0.97
CA PRO A 153 -4.25 6.19 1.72
C PRO A 153 -3.77 5.92 3.14
N LEU A 154 -2.70 6.59 3.57
CA LEU A 154 -2.12 6.39 4.90
C LEU A 154 -3.15 6.60 6.02
N GLU A 155 -4.16 7.45 5.78
CA GLU A 155 -5.27 7.73 6.69
C GLU A 155 -6.15 6.51 6.98
N ILE A 156 -6.37 5.59 6.03
CA ILE A 156 -7.26 4.43 6.22
C ILE A 156 -6.53 3.19 6.74
N GLN A 157 -5.20 3.23 6.77
CA GLN A 157 -4.39 2.11 7.19
C GLN A 157 -4.74 1.65 8.61
N THR A 158 -5.02 2.58 9.53
CA THR A 158 -5.45 2.27 10.91
C THR A 158 -6.77 1.50 10.93
N ALA A 159 -7.80 2.00 10.24
CA ALA A 159 -9.10 1.32 10.16
C ALA A 159 -8.98 -0.11 9.59
N LEU A 160 -8.11 -0.31 8.58
CA LEU A 160 -7.87 -1.65 8.03
C LEU A 160 -7.11 -2.57 9.00
N GLU A 161 -6.21 -2.02 9.83
CA GLU A 161 -5.62 -2.78 10.94
C GLU A 161 -6.67 -3.19 11.97
N ASP A 162 -7.62 -2.31 12.31
CA ASP A 162 -8.73 -2.63 13.21
C ASP A 162 -9.60 -3.76 12.65
N CYS A 163 -9.98 -3.68 11.36
CA CYS A 163 -10.68 -4.76 10.65
C CYS A 163 -9.93 -6.10 10.73
N SER A 164 -8.61 -6.06 10.55
CA SER A 164 -7.76 -7.25 10.62
C SER A 164 -7.69 -7.86 12.00
N ARG A 165 -7.57 -7.02 13.05
CA ARG A 165 -7.58 -7.44 14.46
C ARG A 165 -8.93 -8.00 14.89
N ALA A 166 -10.03 -7.40 14.43
CA ALA A 166 -11.38 -7.89 14.72
C ALA A 166 -11.63 -9.30 14.12
N THR A 167 -10.87 -9.68 13.11
CA THR A 167 -10.92 -11.02 12.52
C THR A 167 -10.12 -12.02 13.37
N LYS A 168 -10.78 -12.68 14.33
CA LYS A 168 -10.16 -13.63 15.27
C LYS A 168 -9.55 -14.87 14.59
N LYS A 169 -10.23 -15.42 13.57
CA LYS A 169 -9.79 -16.60 12.80
C LYS A 169 -9.90 -16.30 11.32
N THR A 170 -8.77 -16.28 10.62
CA THR A 170 -8.71 -16.17 9.16
C THR A 170 -9.00 -17.52 8.54
N ARG A 171 -9.78 -17.53 7.46
CA ARG A 171 -10.03 -18.73 6.65
C ARG A 171 -9.24 -18.61 5.34
N ALA A 172 -8.73 -19.75 4.88
CA ALA A 172 -8.14 -19.85 3.56
C ALA A 172 -9.22 -19.67 2.49
N ASP A 173 -8.98 -18.82 1.48
CA ASP A 173 -9.87 -18.71 0.31
C ASP A 173 -9.11 -18.16 -0.90
N ALA A 174 -8.46 -19.02 -1.68
CA ALA A 174 -7.78 -18.58 -2.90
C ALA A 174 -8.76 -18.27 -4.04
N ALA A 175 -9.95 -18.89 -4.05
CA ALA A 175 -10.90 -18.82 -5.15
C ALA A 175 -11.52 -17.41 -5.31
N ILE A 176 -11.66 -16.67 -4.20
CA ILE A 176 -12.19 -15.31 -4.23
C ILE A 176 -11.35 -14.35 -5.09
N LEU A 177 -10.04 -14.59 -5.24
CA LEU A 177 -9.17 -13.73 -6.03
C LEU A 177 -9.62 -13.71 -7.50
N ARG A 178 -9.83 -14.87 -8.13
CA ARG A 178 -10.38 -14.97 -9.50
C ARG A 178 -11.79 -14.40 -9.62
N MET A 179 -12.58 -14.47 -8.54
CA MET A 179 -13.93 -13.94 -8.55
C MET A 179 -13.95 -12.41 -8.59
N VAL A 180 -13.05 -11.75 -7.87
CA VAL A 180 -13.06 -10.29 -7.71
C VAL A 180 -12.10 -9.59 -8.67
N LEU A 181 -10.89 -10.12 -8.82
CA LEU A 181 -9.83 -9.56 -9.64
C LEU A 181 -9.94 -10.04 -11.08
N GLN A 182 -9.56 -9.17 -12.00
CA GLN A 182 -9.39 -9.55 -13.39
C GLN A 182 -8.20 -10.49 -13.52
N GLN A 183 -8.40 -11.58 -14.27
CA GLN A 183 -7.34 -12.53 -14.57
C GLN A 183 -6.49 -12.01 -15.73
N ALA A 184 -5.18 -12.04 -15.56
CA ALA A 184 -4.17 -11.72 -16.56
C ALA A 184 -3.43 -13.00 -17.00
N PRO A 185 -2.81 -13.01 -18.20
CA PRO A 185 -1.85 -14.05 -18.55
C PRO A 185 -0.63 -14.00 -17.61
N PRO A 186 0.07 -15.13 -17.38
CA PRO A 186 1.22 -15.20 -16.46
C PRO A 186 2.33 -14.18 -16.78
N SER A 187 2.51 -13.84 -18.06
CA SER A 187 3.54 -12.91 -18.53
C SER A 187 3.20 -11.43 -18.33
N ARG A 188 1.98 -11.08 -17.91
CA ARG A 188 1.57 -9.69 -17.79
C ARG A 188 1.92 -9.14 -16.40
N VAL A 189 2.81 -8.15 -16.41
CA VAL A 189 3.16 -7.36 -15.21
C VAL A 189 2.29 -6.10 -15.10
N GLU A 190 1.90 -5.53 -16.23
CA GLU A 190 1.18 -4.25 -16.26
C GLU A 190 -0.29 -4.37 -15.82
N PRO A 191 -0.81 -3.42 -15.01
CA PRO A 191 -2.22 -3.39 -14.68
C PRO A 191 -3.13 -3.18 -15.90
N PHE A 192 -4.42 -3.46 -15.73
CA PHE A 192 -5.42 -3.09 -16.73
C PHE A 192 -5.71 -1.58 -16.72
N PRO A 193 -6.18 -1.00 -17.84
CA PRO A 193 -6.29 0.46 -17.99
C PRO A 193 -7.18 1.16 -16.96
N GLU A 194 -8.18 0.49 -16.38
CA GLU A 194 -9.01 1.05 -15.30
C GLU A 194 -8.22 1.40 -14.03
N PHE A 195 -7.08 0.76 -13.84
CA PHE A 195 -6.18 1.03 -12.72
C PHE A 195 -5.27 2.23 -13.02
N THR A 196 -4.67 2.28 -14.21
CA THR A 196 -3.64 3.27 -14.57
C THR A 196 -4.19 4.56 -15.16
N ARG A 197 -5.26 4.51 -15.99
CA ARG A 197 -5.80 5.70 -16.68
C ARG A 197 -6.16 6.86 -15.74
N PRO A 198 -6.79 6.65 -14.56
CA PRO A 198 -7.07 7.74 -13.64
C PRO A 198 -5.81 8.48 -13.17
N ARG A 199 -4.74 7.75 -12.89
CA ARG A 199 -3.44 8.29 -12.44
C ARG A 199 -2.72 8.98 -13.60
N ALA A 200 -2.71 8.36 -14.78
CA ALA A 200 -2.15 8.97 -16.00
C ALA A 200 -2.80 10.34 -16.31
N ARG A 201 -4.13 10.43 -16.20
CA ARG A 201 -4.86 11.70 -16.35
C ARG A 201 -4.49 12.71 -15.25
N ALA A 202 -4.36 12.27 -14.00
CA ALA A 202 -3.92 13.15 -12.92
C ALA A 202 -2.51 13.70 -13.16
N ARG A 203 -1.57 12.83 -13.58
CA ARG A 203 -0.18 13.20 -13.93
C ARG A 203 -0.09 14.16 -15.12
N ALA A 204 -1.01 14.04 -16.08
CA ALA A 204 -1.05 14.94 -17.23
C ALA A 204 -1.27 16.41 -16.81
N ASN A 205 -2.03 16.67 -15.74
CA ASN A 205 -2.22 18.00 -15.18
C ASN A 205 -0.96 18.49 -14.43
N PRO A 206 -0.29 19.58 -14.88
CA PRO A 206 0.90 20.11 -14.21
C PRO A 206 0.71 20.45 -12.72
N ALA A 207 -0.49 20.87 -12.31
CA ALA A 207 -0.79 21.22 -10.92
C ALA A 207 -0.71 20.01 -9.96
N ASN A 208 -0.85 18.80 -10.48
CA ASN A 208 -0.77 17.56 -9.72
C ASN A 208 0.65 16.99 -9.67
N ARG A 209 1.64 17.61 -10.34
CA ARG A 209 2.99 17.06 -10.41
C ARG A 209 3.78 17.50 -9.18
N ILE A 210 3.83 16.63 -8.16
CA ILE A 210 4.67 16.85 -6.97
C ILE A 210 6.13 17.01 -7.41
N HIS A 211 6.78 18.10 -6.97
CA HIS A 211 8.12 18.49 -7.38
C HIS A 211 8.30 18.57 -8.92
N GLY A 212 7.25 19.02 -9.63
CA GLY A 212 7.23 19.08 -11.09
C GLY A 212 7.25 17.70 -11.76
N GLY A 213 7.00 16.63 -11.01
CA GLY A 213 7.07 15.25 -11.48
C GLY A 213 8.46 14.62 -11.39
N ARG A 214 9.43 15.36 -10.81
CA ARG A 214 10.79 14.86 -10.55
C ARG A 214 10.84 14.14 -9.21
N SER A 215 11.84 13.29 -9.05
CA SER A 215 12.08 12.60 -7.78
C SER A 215 12.26 13.58 -6.62
N ILE A 216 11.61 13.32 -5.50
CA ILE A 216 11.76 14.07 -4.23
C ILE A 216 12.86 13.52 -3.34
N ALA A 217 13.33 12.29 -3.61
CA ALA A 217 14.40 11.64 -2.86
C ALA A 217 15.19 10.71 -3.79
N ARG A 218 16.51 10.81 -3.80
CA ARG A 218 17.40 10.00 -4.65
C ARG A 218 18.71 9.67 -3.97
N PHE A 219 19.34 8.56 -4.36
CA PHE A 219 20.73 8.29 -4.02
C PHE A 219 21.64 8.87 -5.10
N ARG A 220 22.62 9.70 -4.73
CA ARG A 220 23.62 10.20 -5.70
C ARG A 220 24.51 9.09 -6.24
N ARG A 221 24.72 8.04 -5.45
CA ARG A 221 25.51 6.86 -5.79
C ARG A 221 24.68 5.62 -5.48
N ARG A 222 24.46 4.77 -6.50
CA ARG A 222 23.72 3.51 -6.35
C ARG A 222 24.41 2.63 -5.31
N GLY A 223 23.64 2.06 -4.38
CA GLY A 223 24.16 1.21 -3.32
C GLY A 223 24.93 1.94 -2.20
N ASP A 224 24.93 3.27 -2.18
CA ASP A 224 25.50 4.05 -1.06
C ASP A 224 24.39 4.79 -0.29
N PRO A 225 23.99 4.30 0.89
CA PRO A 225 22.90 4.87 1.67
C PRO A 225 23.21 6.26 2.22
N ALA A 226 24.50 6.60 2.40
CA ALA A 226 24.92 7.92 2.87
C ALA A 226 24.74 9.00 1.77
N SER A 227 24.57 8.57 0.52
CA SER A 227 24.36 9.46 -0.62
C SER A 227 22.89 9.87 -0.83
N LEU A 228 21.99 9.48 0.08
CA LEU A 228 20.58 9.85 0.06
C LEU A 228 20.39 11.36 0.19
N GLU A 229 19.64 11.94 -0.74
CA GLU A 229 19.26 13.34 -0.72
C GLU A 229 17.78 13.54 -0.97
N PHE A 230 17.20 14.48 -0.22
CA PHE A 230 15.84 14.97 -0.45
C PHE A 230 15.89 16.29 -1.22
N ALA A 231 14.93 16.47 -2.12
CA ALA A 231 14.64 17.79 -2.66
C ALA A 231 14.21 18.73 -1.52
N PRO A 232 14.66 20.00 -1.49
CA PRO A 232 14.41 20.90 -0.36
C PRO A 232 12.94 20.99 0.03
N GLY A 233 12.67 20.75 1.32
CA GLY A 233 11.34 20.80 1.90
C GLY A 233 10.57 19.48 1.83
N PHE A 234 10.99 18.51 1.01
CA PHE A 234 10.33 17.21 0.93
C PHE A 234 10.80 16.22 1.99
N GLU A 235 11.91 16.48 2.68
CA GLU A 235 12.37 15.63 3.77
C GLU A 235 11.32 15.52 4.90
N PRO A 236 11.23 14.35 5.58
CA PRO A 236 10.33 14.18 6.72
C PRO A 236 10.61 15.21 7.83
N ASP A 237 9.57 15.91 8.29
CA ASP A 237 9.68 16.84 9.42
C ASP A 237 9.60 16.07 10.74
N LEU A 238 10.75 15.54 11.17
CA LEU A 238 10.88 14.77 12.41
C LEU A 238 10.66 15.59 13.69
N ALA A 239 10.61 16.92 13.60
CA ALA A 239 10.49 17.81 14.75
C ALA A 239 9.03 18.23 14.99
N ARG A 240 8.31 18.60 13.93
CA ARG A 240 6.96 19.16 14.01
C ARG A 240 5.97 18.49 13.05
N GLY A 241 6.41 17.51 12.26
CA GLY A 241 5.62 16.87 11.22
C GLY A 241 4.93 15.58 11.66
N ILE A 242 5.20 15.07 12.87
CA ILE A 242 4.53 13.86 13.38
C ILE A 242 3.08 14.23 13.69
N VAL A 243 2.16 13.77 12.86
CA VAL A 243 0.73 14.05 13.03
C VAL A 243 0.03 12.95 13.81
N GLU A 244 0.52 11.71 13.72
CA GLU A 244 -0.10 10.56 14.39
C GLU A 244 0.92 9.49 14.76
N THR A 245 0.62 8.79 15.85
CA THR A 245 1.34 7.58 16.25
C THR A 245 0.35 6.46 16.55
N ASN A 246 0.56 5.28 15.99
CA ASN A 246 -0.29 4.10 16.24
C ASN A 246 0.57 2.85 16.46
N ARG A 247 -0.08 1.70 16.69
CA ARG A 247 0.54 0.39 16.86
C ARG A 247 -0.03 -0.62 15.87
N THR A 248 0.84 -1.49 15.39
CA THR A 248 0.47 -2.71 14.67
C THR A 248 1.22 -3.88 15.30
N LYS A 249 0.83 -5.11 14.97
CA LYS A 249 1.49 -6.34 15.43
C LYS A 249 1.87 -7.18 14.22
N SER A 250 3.08 -7.70 14.21
CA SER A 250 3.53 -8.65 13.21
C SER A 250 4.38 -9.74 13.87
N ASN A 251 4.12 -10.99 13.50
CA ASN A 251 4.95 -12.11 13.94
C ASN A 251 6.33 -12.04 13.28
N LEU A 252 6.38 -11.70 11.98
CA LEU A 252 7.63 -11.53 11.22
C LEU A 252 8.59 -10.54 11.90
N TYR A 253 8.05 -9.46 12.47
CA TYR A 253 8.84 -8.40 13.11
C TYR A 253 8.79 -8.46 14.65
N HIS A 254 8.64 -9.67 15.22
CA HIS A 254 8.82 -9.94 16.65
C HIS A 254 7.86 -9.18 17.59
N GLY A 255 6.61 -8.97 17.15
CA GLY A 255 5.53 -8.47 18.00
C GLY A 255 5.04 -7.06 17.64
N VAL A 256 4.97 -6.19 18.65
CA VAL A 256 4.36 -4.87 18.52
C VAL A 256 5.30 -3.88 17.85
N LEU A 257 4.80 -3.21 16.83
CA LEU A 257 5.47 -2.16 16.07
C LEU A 257 4.74 -0.83 16.28
N ARG A 258 5.48 0.27 16.20
CA ARG A 258 4.94 1.62 16.20
C ARG A 258 4.92 2.19 14.80
N ARG A 259 3.83 2.87 14.47
CA ARG A 259 3.58 3.54 13.19
C ARG A 259 3.59 5.03 13.44
N TYR A 260 4.30 5.80 12.62
CA TYR A 260 4.38 7.25 12.72
C TYR A 260 4.03 7.86 11.38
N ARG A 261 2.92 8.60 11.32
CA ARG A 261 2.57 9.37 10.13
C ARG A 261 3.21 10.75 10.25
N ILE A 262 4.05 11.10 9.29
CA ILE A 262 4.93 12.26 9.35
C ILE A 262 4.80 13.07 8.07
N LEU A 263 4.53 14.35 8.18
CA LEU A 263 4.50 15.26 7.04
C LEU A 263 5.92 15.64 6.60
N SER A 264 6.10 15.96 5.31
CA SER A 264 7.31 16.65 4.85
C SER A 264 7.40 18.07 5.45
N LYS A 265 8.60 18.66 5.47
CA LYS A 265 8.79 20.04 5.97
C LYS A 265 7.94 21.07 5.25
N ASN A 266 7.78 20.93 3.93
CA ASN A 266 6.92 21.79 3.11
C ASN A 266 5.44 21.43 3.19
N ARG A 267 5.08 20.39 3.96
CA ARG A 267 3.70 19.91 4.18
C ARG A 267 2.97 19.52 2.90
N ALA A 268 3.67 19.19 1.82
CA ALA A 268 3.08 18.79 0.55
C ALA A 268 2.78 17.28 0.46
N ILE A 269 3.51 16.48 1.23
CA ILE A 269 3.40 15.00 1.24
C ILE A 269 3.45 14.47 2.67
N GLN A 270 3.15 13.19 2.79
CA GLN A 270 3.22 12.44 4.05
C GLN A 270 3.98 11.13 3.86
N TYR A 271 4.64 10.72 4.93
CA TYR A 271 5.37 9.47 5.10
C TYR A 271 4.70 8.64 6.19
N LEU A 272 4.86 7.33 6.11
CA LEU A 272 4.60 6.43 7.22
C LEU A 272 5.90 5.72 7.59
N PHE A 273 6.38 5.96 8.80
CA PHE A 273 7.50 5.23 9.38
C PHE A 273 6.96 4.06 10.20
N ILE A 274 7.58 2.90 10.07
CA ILE A 274 7.32 1.75 10.94
C ILE A 274 8.58 1.48 11.76
N ALA A 275 8.40 1.35 13.06
CA ALA A 275 9.48 1.14 14.02
C ALA A 275 9.19 -0.09 14.89
N GLY A 276 10.04 -1.09 14.76
CA GLY A 276 10.08 -2.25 15.65
C GLY A 276 11.22 -2.16 16.67
N LYS A 277 11.47 -3.28 17.35
CA LYS A 277 12.58 -3.39 18.32
C LYS A 277 13.94 -3.26 17.62
N ARG A 278 14.08 -3.89 16.45
CA ARG A 278 15.33 -3.96 15.68
C ARG A 278 15.32 -3.02 14.48
N GLN A 279 14.28 -3.07 13.65
CA GLN A 279 14.23 -2.33 12.39
C GLN A 279 13.39 -1.05 12.46
N VAL A 280 13.76 -0.07 11.64
CA VAL A 280 12.92 1.07 11.28
C VAL A 280 12.99 1.23 9.77
N TRP A 281 11.84 1.37 9.12
CA TRP A 281 11.76 1.62 7.67
C TRP A 281 10.68 2.64 7.35
N ILE A 282 10.69 3.10 6.10
CA ILE A 282 9.79 4.12 5.57
C ILE A 282 8.92 3.48 4.50
N ILE A 283 7.62 3.74 4.56
CA ILE A 283 6.67 3.42 3.50
C ILE A 283 6.69 4.53 2.45
N PRO A 284 6.56 4.20 1.15
CA PRO A 284 6.54 5.20 0.09
C PRO A 284 5.62 6.39 0.40
N PRO A 285 6.06 7.62 0.12
CA PRO A 285 5.31 8.82 0.45
C PRO A 285 4.05 8.96 -0.39
N GLN A 286 3.06 9.63 0.17
CA GLN A 286 1.81 9.95 -0.51
C GLN A 286 1.57 11.45 -0.55
N ALA A 287 1.00 11.95 -1.64
CA ALA A 287 0.51 13.31 -1.72
C ALA A 287 -0.68 13.52 -0.75
N LEU A 288 -0.97 14.77 -0.41
CA LEU A 288 -2.12 15.12 0.44
C LEU A 288 -3.43 15.32 -0.34
N THR A 289 -3.51 14.93 -1.61
CA THR A 289 -4.68 15.12 -2.49
C THR A 289 -5.87 14.24 -2.12
N THR A 290 -7.06 14.81 -1.98
CA THR A 290 -8.25 14.11 -1.48
C THR A 290 -8.98 13.25 -2.51
N GLU A 291 -8.63 13.34 -3.80
CA GLU A 291 -9.26 12.51 -4.83
C GLU A 291 -8.76 11.06 -4.80
N LEU A 292 -9.70 10.12 -4.78
CA LEU A 292 -9.45 8.69 -4.81
C LEU A 292 -10.02 8.04 -6.08
N SER A 293 -9.34 7.00 -6.57
CA SER A 293 -9.81 6.15 -7.66
C SER A 293 -10.93 5.21 -7.21
N THR A 294 -11.51 4.47 -8.15
CA THR A 294 -12.46 3.36 -7.84
C THR A 294 -11.78 2.16 -7.17
N PHE A 295 -10.45 2.18 -7.03
CA PHE A 295 -9.67 1.24 -6.21
C PHE A 295 -9.42 1.79 -4.79
N GLY A 296 -9.84 3.02 -4.49
CA GLY A 296 -9.58 3.68 -3.21
C GLY A 296 -8.17 4.28 -3.10
N LEU A 297 -7.43 4.36 -4.21
CA LEU A 297 -6.05 4.83 -4.26
C LEU A 297 -5.98 6.32 -4.58
N ARG A 298 -4.98 7.02 -4.05
CA ARG A 298 -4.69 8.40 -4.49
C ARG A 298 -4.26 8.40 -5.95
N LEU A 299 -4.63 9.47 -6.66
CA LEU A 299 -4.31 9.63 -8.08
C LEU A 299 -3.00 10.34 -8.35
N VAL A 300 -2.49 11.08 -7.37
CA VAL A 300 -1.28 11.90 -7.48
C VAL A 300 -0.09 11.18 -6.87
N ASP A 301 0.96 11.09 -7.67
CA ASP A 301 2.14 10.29 -7.38
C ASP A 301 3.23 11.14 -6.75
N VAL A 302 4.00 10.51 -5.88
CA VAL A 302 5.22 11.07 -5.31
C VAL A 302 6.38 10.21 -5.77
N VAL A 303 7.16 10.73 -6.71
CA VAL A 303 8.30 10.02 -7.26
C VAL A 303 9.44 10.07 -6.25
N ALA A 304 9.99 8.92 -5.91
CA ALA A 304 11.16 8.77 -5.04
C ALA A 304 11.88 7.47 -5.39
N ASP A 305 13.16 7.39 -5.02
CA ASP A 305 13.97 6.18 -5.21
C ASP A 305 13.49 5.06 -4.27
N GLU A 306 13.28 3.86 -4.81
CA GLU A 306 12.62 2.76 -4.10
C GLU A 306 13.52 2.11 -3.04
N ASP A 307 14.85 2.22 -3.20
CA ASP A 307 15.83 1.79 -2.20
C ASP A 307 15.65 2.52 -0.85
N LEU A 308 14.93 3.65 -0.82
CA LEU A 308 14.56 4.35 0.43
C LEU A 308 13.49 3.60 1.23
N PHE A 309 12.69 2.75 0.59
CA PHE A 309 11.46 2.18 1.15
C PHE A 309 11.52 0.68 1.38
N ILE A 310 12.72 0.12 1.43
CA ILE A 310 12.93 -1.31 1.68
C ILE A 310 12.34 -1.67 3.06
N PRO A 311 11.47 -2.68 3.17
CA PRO A 311 10.94 -3.15 4.44
C PRO A 311 12.04 -3.76 5.32
N GLY A 312 11.77 -3.93 6.62
CA GLY A 312 12.80 -4.46 7.55
C GLY A 312 13.29 -5.88 7.22
N TYR A 313 12.50 -6.65 6.46
CA TYR A 313 12.92 -7.91 5.83
C TYR A 313 12.52 -7.88 4.37
N GLU A 314 13.41 -8.33 3.49
CA GLU A 314 13.16 -8.35 2.06
C GLU A 314 13.72 -9.63 1.39
N TYR A 315 13.17 -9.99 0.22
CA TYR A 315 13.58 -11.18 -0.53
C TYR A 315 15.09 -11.23 -0.79
N HIS A 316 15.64 -12.38 -0.45
CA HIS A 316 17.06 -12.71 -0.55
C HIS A 316 17.19 -14.24 -0.63
N TYR A 317 17.32 -14.77 -1.84
CA TYR A 317 17.34 -16.21 -2.11
C TYR A 317 18.27 -16.54 -3.27
N PHE A 318 18.75 -17.79 -3.31
CA PHE A 318 19.54 -18.29 -4.42
C PHE A 318 18.59 -18.66 -5.56
N ASP A 319 18.72 -17.97 -6.69
CA ASP A 319 17.92 -18.23 -7.88
C ASP A 319 18.60 -19.32 -8.72
N GLU A 320 18.11 -20.56 -8.56
CA GLU A 320 18.59 -21.73 -9.28
C GLU A 320 18.23 -21.70 -10.78
N TYR A 321 17.28 -20.84 -11.18
CA TYR A 321 16.85 -20.69 -12.57
C TYR A 321 17.62 -19.62 -13.33
N ALA A 322 18.40 -18.78 -12.63
CA ALA A 322 19.38 -17.91 -13.28
C ALA A 322 20.51 -18.76 -13.89
N ASP A 323 21.07 -18.30 -15.02
CA ASP A 323 22.21 -18.96 -15.67
C ASP A 323 23.41 -17.99 -15.77
N PRO A 324 24.47 -18.17 -14.95
CA PRO A 324 24.61 -19.16 -13.89
C PRO A 324 23.71 -18.86 -12.68
N PRO A 325 23.41 -19.86 -11.83
CA PRO A 325 22.65 -19.66 -10.60
C PRO A 325 23.28 -18.56 -9.74
N ALA A 326 22.44 -17.62 -9.29
CA ALA A 326 22.91 -16.39 -8.68
C ALA A 326 22.07 -16.02 -7.46
N LEU A 327 22.71 -15.34 -6.51
CA LEU A 327 22.00 -14.79 -5.37
C LEU A 327 21.14 -13.60 -5.80
N TYR A 328 19.83 -13.77 -5.77
CA TYR A 328 18.87 -12.70 -5.97
C TYR A 328 18.65 -11.95 -4.65
N SER A 329 18.69 -10.63 -4.68
CA SER A 329 18.30 -9.80 -3.54
C SER A 329 17.72 -8.47 -3.97
N GLN A 330 16.64 -8.07 -3.31
CA GLN A 330 16.11 -6.71 -3.42
C GLN A 330 16.71 -5.76 -2.35
N ILE A 331 17.67 -6.24 -1.55
CA ILE A 331 18.47 -5.42 -0.64
C ILE A 331 19.75 -4.99 -1.40
N PRO A 332 20.13 -3.70 -1.37
CA PRO A 332 21.35 -3.23 -2.00
C PRO A 332 22.57 -4.06 -1.63
N LYS A 333 23.42 -4.32 -2.64
CA LYS A 333 24.58 -5.20 -2.55
C LYS A 333 25.45 -4.84 -1.34
N GLY A 334 25.79 -5.86 -0.54
CA GLY A 334 26.62 -5.71 0.66
C GLY A 334 25.86 -5.35 1.94
N TYR A 335 24.54 -5.14 1.88
CA TYR A 335 23.73 -4.78 3.05
C TYR A 335 22.72 -5.83 3.49
N ALA A 336 22.62 -6.97 2.81
CA ALA A 336 21.80 -8.09 3.26
C ALA A 336 22.34 -8.63 4.60
N GLY A 337 21.50 -8.60 5.63
CA GLY A 337 21.81 -9.14 6.95
C GLY A 337 21.54 -10.64 7.05
N ARG A 338 21.29 -11.11 8.28
CA ARG A 338 21.00 -12.52 8.52
C ARG A 338 19.68 -12.94 7.87
N PRO A 339 19.55 -14.20 7.41
CA PRO A 339 18.27 -14.75 6.99
C PRO A 339 17.21 -14.62 8.09
N CYS A 340 15.96 -14.43 7.68
CA CYS A 340 14.83 -14.36 8.59
C CYS A 340 14.54 -15.74 9.17
N ALA A 341 14.41 -15.83 10.50
CA ALA A 341 14.15 -17.09 11.20
C ALA A 341 12.80 -17.74 10.84
N HIS A 342 11.87 -16.98 10.27
CA HIS A 342 10.54 -17.46 9.89
C HIS A 342 10.39 -17.72 8.39
N ASP A 343 11.34 -17.25 7.58
CA ASP A 343 11.29 -17.35 6.12
C ASP A 343 12.72 -17.29 5.56
N PRO A 344 13.31 -18.42 5.16
CA PRO A 344 14.70 -18.46 4.70
C PRO A 344 14.94 -17.70 3.40
N ASN A 345 13.89 -17.38 2.63
CA ASN A 345 13.99 -16.63 1.38
C ASN A 345 14.02 -15.11 1.59
N LYS A 346 14.17 -14.66 2.85
CA LYS A 346 14.23 -13.24 3.23
C LYS A 346 15.42 -12.96 4.12
N ALA A 347 16.03 -11.79 3.97
CA ALA A 347 17.13 -11.32 4.81
C ALA A 347 16.76 -10.04 5.56
N ASP A 348 17.41 -9.82 6.70
CA ASP A 348 17.30 -8.60 7.49
C ASP A 348 17.90 -7.41 6.74
N ALA A 349 17.08 -6.40 6.41
CA ALA A 349 17.52 -5.19 5.71
C ALA A 349 18.07 -4.12 6.67
N SER A 350 18.14 -4.40 7.98
CA SER A 350 18.67 -3.45 8.98
C SER A 350 20.02 -2.83 8.61
N PRO A 351 21.01 -3.54 8.06
CA PRO A 351 22.30 -2.91 7.73
C PRO A 351 22.14 -1.75 6.74
N TRP A 352 21.27 -1.90 5.72
CA TRP A 352 20.94 -0.83 4.79
C TRP A 352 20.18 0.30 5.50
N LEU A 353 19.10 -0.06 6.20
CA LEU A 353 18.19 0.89 6.82
C LEU A 353 18.88 1.76 7.88
N GLU A 354 19.73 1.17 8.71
CA GLU A 354 20.46 1.90 9.74
C GLU A 354 21.58 2.79 9.19
N ALA A 355 22.02 2.55 7.95
CA ALA A 355 22.98 3.40 7.27
C ALA A 355 22.31 4.65 6.66
N LEU A 356 20.98 4.63 6.42
CA LEU A 356 20.24 5.78 5.88
C LEU A 356 20.25 6.97 6.87
N PRO A 357 20.70 8.17 6.45
CA PRO A 357 20.76 9.35 7.32
C PRO A 357 19.41 9.69 7.98
N ILE A 358 18.32 9.50 7.26
CA ILE A 358 16.97 9.81 7.75
C ILE A 358 16.50 8.83 8.84
N ILE A 359 16.85 7.54 8.75
CA ILE A 359 16.54 6.54 9.78
C ILE A 359 17.33 6.83 11.05
N ARG A 360 18.64 7.12 10.91
CA ARG A 360 19.49 7.52 12.05
C ARG A 360 18.94 8.77 12.74
N ALA A 361 18.52 9.77 11.96
CA ALA A 361 17.88 10.98 12.48
C ALA A 361 16.55 10.68 13.19
N PHE A 362 15.70 9.81 12.63
CA PHE A 362 14.45 9.38 13.24
C PHE A 362 14.67 8.68 14.57
N ARG A 363 15.63 7.74 14.64
CA ARG A 363 15.99 7.08 15.90
C ARG A 363 16.42 8.08 16.96
N LYS A 364 17.33 9.01 16.62
CA LYS A 364 17.84 10.01 17.56
C LYS A 364 16.75 10.97 18.03
N LYS A 365 15.97 11.54 17.09
CA LYS A 365 15.04 12.64 17.36
C LYS A 365 13.67 12.20 17.83
N VAL A 366 13.20 11.02 17.42
CA VAL A 366 11.83 10.55 17.69
C VAL A 366 11.82 9.40 18.70
N LEU A 367 12.64 8.36 18.47
CA LEU A 367 12.66 7.20 19.37
C LEU A 367 13.48 7.46 20.64
N GLY A 368 14.60 8.18 20.54
CA GLY A 368 15.49 8.50 21.66
C GLY A 368 14.85 9.42 22.70
N ARG A 369 13.97 10.33 22.30
CA ARG A 369 13.21 11.20 23.22
C ARG A 369 12.27 10.41 24.14
N LYS A 370 11.72 9.28 23.68
CA LYS A 370 10.79 8.44 24.46
C LYS A 370 11.47 7.55 25.50
N LYS A 371 12.79 7.53 25.61
CA LYS A 371 13.50 6.83 26.70
C LYS A 371 13.81 7.75 27.90
N ARG A 372 13.53 9.06 27.80
CA ARG A 372 13.87 10.08 28.81
C ARG A 372 12.66 10.69 29.52
N GLY A 373 11.47 10.15 29.29
CA GLY A 373 10.23 10.43 30.01
C GLY A 373 9.40 9.16 30.03
#